data_AF-A0A1E5UNM3-F1
#
_entry.id   AF-A0A1E5UNM3-F1
#
_cell.length_a   1.000
_cell.length_b   1.000
_cell.length_c   1.000
_cell.angle_alpha   90.00
_cell.angle_beta   90.00
_cell.angle_gamma   90.00
#
_symmetry.space_group_name_H-M   'P 1'
#
loop_
_entity.id
_entity.type
_entity.pdbx_description
1 polymer ?
#
loop_
_entity_poly.entity_id
_entity_poly.type
_entity_poly.pdbx_seq_one_letter_code
_entity_poly.pdbx_strand_id
1 'polypeptide(L)'
;MVQAGRHDDAVALFEFFFCRSNIVPNIISYNTLIHTHNEAARVDDAMQVYHDMLKSMRFSPSAVSYRHLTKGLVAAGRIRDALDLLREMLNQGAGADSLVYNIIIDGYINLDNWGRAFEIFNELTKKCLVYDGVVHTTFIEGY
;
A
#
# COMPACT_ATOMS: atom_id res chain seq x y z
N MET A 1 4.59 24.25 1.30
CA MET A 1 5.58 24.39 0.21
C MET A 1 6.87 23.60 0.47
N VAL A 2 7.41 23.55 1.70
CA VAL A 2 8.65 22.79 1.99
C VAL A 2 8.51 21.27 1.78
N GLN A 3 7.38 20.67 2.17
CA GLN A 3 7.18 19.22 2.06
C GLN A 3 7.14 18.74 0.59
N ALA A 4 6.43 19.47 -0.27
CA ALA A 4 6.35 19.19 -1.71
C ALA A 4 7.73 19.20 -2.38
N GLY A 5 8.57 20.19 -2.06
CA GLY A 5 9.94 20.26 -2.59
C GLY A 5 10.77 19.03 -2.25
N ARG A 6 10.68 18.51 -1.02
CA ARG A 6 11.41 17.30 -0.63
C ARG A 6 10.95 16.04 -1.38
N HIS A 7 9.68 15.96 -1.77
CA HIS A 7 9.16 14.83 -2.53
C HIS A 7 9.69 14.85 -3.97
N ASP A 8 9.71 16.02 -4.60
CA ASP A 8 10.24 16.18 -5.95
C ASP A 8 11.76 15.98 -6.00
N ASP A 9 12.48 16.43 -4.97
CA ASP A 9 13.91 16.15 -4.81
C ASP A 9 14.18 14.64 -4.69
N ALA A 10 13.36 13.90 -3.92
CA ALA A 10 13.49 12.46 -3.77
C ALA A 10 13.24 11.71 -5.10
N VAL A 11 12.24 12.14 -5.89
CA VAL A 11 11.98 11.60 -7.23
C VAL A 11 13.17 11.88 -8.16
N ALA A 12 13.68 13.12 -8.17
CA ALA A 12 14.82 13.50 -9.00
C ALA A 12 16.10 12.71 -8.64
N LEU A 13 16.35 12.48 -7.34
CA LEU A 13 17.46 11.64 -6.89
C LEU A 13 17.29 10.19 -7.33
N PHE A 14 16.07 9.64 -7.26
CA PHE A 14 15.79 8.30 -7.75
C PHE A 14 16.12 8.18 -9.25
N GLU A 15 15.62 9.10 -10.08
CA GLU A 15 15.93 9.12 -11.52
C GLU A 15 17.44 9.25 -11.78
N PHE A 16 18.12 10.13 -11.05
CA PHE A 16 19.55 10.34 -11.21
C PHE A 16 20.38 9.08 -10.88
N PHE A 17 20.11 8.44 -9.75
CA PHE A 17 20.87 7.26 -9.34
C PHE A 17 20.54 6.03 -10.20
N PHE A 18 19.26 5.77 -10.46
CA PHE A 18 18.83 4.49 -11.03
C PHE A 18 18.65 4.52 -12.55
N CYS A 19 18.29 5.67 -13.14
CA CYS A 19 18.16 5.79 -14.59
C CYS A 19 19.43 6.32 -15.27
N ARG A 20 20.18 7.22 -14.62
CA ARG A 20 21.39 7.83 -15.22
C ARG A 20 22.70 7.18 -14.81
N SER A 21 22.81 6.67 -13.58
CA SER A 21 24.08 6.18 -13.03
C SER A 21 24.25 4.65 -13.10
N ASN A 22 23.37 3.95 -13.83
CA ASN A 22 23.36 2.48 -14.00
C ASN A 22 23.34 1.68 -12.68
N ILE A 23 22.83 2.27 -11.60
CA ILE A 23 22.59 1.58 -10.33
C ILE A 23 21.27 0.82 -10.46
N VAL A 24 21.25 -0.45 -10.06
CA VAL A 24 20.01 -1.24 -10.07
C VAL A 24 19.20 -0.92 -8.82
N PRO A 25 17.97 -0.37 -8.94
CA PRO A 25 17.12 -0.15 -7.78
C PRO A 25 16.73 -1.47 -7.13
N ASN A 26 16.54 -1.46 -5.81
CA ASN A 26 16.05 -2.60 -5.04
C ASN A 26 14.62 -2.33 -4.53
N ILE A 27 14.01 -3.33 -3.90
CA ILE A 27 12.63 -3.22 -3.38
C ILE A 27 12.45 -2.07 -2.37
N ILE A 28 13.49 -1.77 -1.58
CA ILE A 28 13.49 -0.66 -0.62
C ILE A 28 13.45 0.69 -1.36
N SER A 29 14.15 0.79 -2.48
CA SER A 29 14.16 1.99 -3.33
C SER A 29 12.76 2.24 -3.91
N TYR A 30 12.11 1.20 -4.44
CA TYR A 30 10.72 1.29 -4.93
C TYR A 30 9.74 1.64 -3.81
N ASN A 31 9.83 0.99 -2.64
CA ASN A 31 8.95 1.29 -1.51
C ASN A 31 9.10 2.74 -1.03
N THR A 32 10.33 3.26 -1.00
CA THR A 32 10.61 4.66 -0.67
C THR A 32 9.95 5.61 -1.67
N LEU A 33 10.05 5.32 -2.97
CA LEU A 33 9.45 6.14 -4.01
C LEU A 33 7.92 6.12 -3.96
N ILE A 34 7.32 4.93 -3.80
CA ILE A 34 5.87 4.75 -3.58
C ILE A 34 5.40 5.56 -2.37
N HIS A 35 6.09 5.44 -1.23
CA HIS A 35 5.74 6.19 -0.02
C HIS A 35 5.84 7.71 -0.24
N THR A 36 6.88 8.17 -0.93
CA THR A 36 7.09 9.58 -1.27
C THR A 36 5.93 10.13 -2.12
N HIS A 37 5.46 9.39 -3.12
CA HIS A 37 4.30 9.77 -3.92
C HIS A 37 3.01 9.80 -3.11
N ASN A 38 2.79 8.82 -2.22
CA ASN A 38 1.61 8.79 -1.34
C ASN A 38 1.58 9.99 -0.37
N GLU A 39 2.70 10.37 0.23
CA GLU A 39 2.79 11.56 1.11
C GLU A 39 2.55 12.87 0.34
N ALA A 40 2.85 12.89 -0.96
CA ALA A 40 2.51 13.99 -1.85
C ALA A 40 1.07 13.93 -2.39
N ALA A 41 0.24 12.99 -1.92
CA ALA A 41 -1.11 12.71 -2.43
C ALA A 41 -1.16 12.40 -3.94
N ARG A 42 -0.07 11.87 -4.50
CA ARG A 42 0.08 11.48 -5.91
C ARG A 42 -0.07 9.97 -6.08
N VAL A 43 -1.24 9.43 -5.73
CA VAL A 43 -1.45 7.97 -5.69
C VAL A 43 -1.32 7.31 -7.07
N ASP A 44 -1.68 8.01 -8.15
CA ASP A 44 -1.52 7.49 -9.51
C ASP A 44 -0.05 7.29 -9.88
N ASP A 45 0.82 8.22 -9.50
CA ASP A 45 2.26 8.09 -9.69
C ASP A 45 2.81 6.93 -8.84
N ALA A 46 2.32 6.75 -7.61
CA ALA A 46 2.68 5.62 -6.76
C ALA A 46 2.30 4.27 -7.41
N MET A 47 1.12 4.19 -8.04
CA MET A 47 0.68 3.02 -8.79
C MET A 47 1.51 2.80 -10.06
N GLN A 48 1.92 3.87 -10.75
CA GLN A 48 2.81 3.78 -11.90
C GLN A 48 4.17 3.18 -11.50
N VAL A 49 4.75 3.64 -10.39
CA VAL A 49 6.00 3.08 -9.83
C VAL A 49 5.83 1.60 -9.48
N TYR A 50 4.69 1.21 -8.93
CA TYR A 50 4.37 -0.20 -8.67
C TYR A 50 4.32 -1.04 -9.95
N HIS A 51 3.67 -0.55 -11.01
CA HIS A 51 3.62 -1.24 -12.29
C HIS A 51 5.00 -1.34 -12.95
N ASP A 52 5.85 -0.33 -12.82
CA ASP A 52 7.21 -0.37 -13.34
C ASP A 52 8.09 -1.35 -12.55
N MET A 53 7.87 -1.47 -11.24
CA MET A 53 8.46 -2.53 -10.43
C MET A 53 8.02 -3.92 -10.92
N LEU A 54 6.74 -4.14 -11.21
CA LEU A 54 6.22 -5.42 -11.74
C LEU A 54 6.78 -5.77 -13.13
N LYS A 55 6.96 -4.78 -14.00
CA LYS A 55 7.59 -4.97 -15.32
C LYS A 55 9.06 -5.36 -15.20
N SER A 56 9.72 -4.92 -14.12
CA SER A 56 11.06 -5.38 -13.83
C SER A 56 10.98 -6.86 -13.38
N MET A 57 11.35 -7.79 -14.26
CA MET A 57 11.33 -9.25 -14.00
C MET A 57 12.15 -9.71 -12.78
N ARG A 58 12.78 -8.78 -12.04
CA ARG A 58 13.66 -9.03 -10.90
C ARG A 58 12.99 -8.84 -9.55
N PHE A 59 11.87 -8.11 -9.46
CA PHE A 59 11.30 -7.72 -8.17
C PHE A 59 9.82 -8.07 -8.07
N SER A 60 9.48 -8.78 -7.00
CA SER A 60 8.10 -9.00 -6.58
C SER A 60 7.75 -7.99 -5.50
N PRO A 61 6.52 -7.44 -5.47
CA PRO A 61 6.09 -6.56 -4.39
C PRO A 61 6.20 -7.27 -3.03
N SER A 62 6.60 -6.51 -2.01
CA SER A 62 6.64 -7.00 -0.63
C SER A 62 5.35 -6.66 0.10
N ALA A 63 5.13 -7.27 1.27
CA ALA A 63 4.08 -6.84 2.19
C ALA A 63 4.13 -5.33 2.49
N VAL A 64 5.34 -4.76 2.61
CA VAL A 64 5.53 -3.31 2.80
C VAL A 64 5.04 -2.50 1.59
N SER A 65 5.31 -3.00 0.38
CA SER A 65 4.81 -2.38 -0.86
C SER A 65 3.28 -2.32 -0.88
N TYR A 66 2.63 -3.46 -0.60
CA TYR A 66 1.17 -3.54 -0.53
C TYR A 66 0.59 -2.64 0.57
N ARG A 67 1.19 -2.60 1.77
CA ARG A 67 0.76 -1.71 2.85
C ARG A 67 0.79 -0.23 2.43
N HIS A 68 1.89 0.23 1.81
CA HIS A 68 2.00 1.61 1.37
C HIS A 68 0.97 1.96 0.31
N LEU A 69 0.83 1.13 -0.73
CA LEU A 69 -0.14 1.36 -1.82
C LEU A 69 -1.59 1.35 -1.30
N THR A 70 -1.93 0.38 -0.45
CA THR A 70 -3.26 0.27 0.17
C THR A 70 -3.58 1.53 0.97
N LYS A 71 -2.63 2.02 1.79
CA LYS A 71 -2.80 3.27 2.55
C LYS A 71 -3.03 4.47 1.63
N GLY A 72 -2.24 4.61 0.56
CA GLY A 72 -2.38 5.68 -0.42
C GLY A 72 -3.74 5.66 -1.12
N LEU A 73 -4.20 4.49 -1.57
CA LEU A 73 -5.48 4.32 -2.25
C LEU A 73 -6.67 4.61 -1.32
N VAL A 74 -6.65 4.12 -0.08
CA VAL A 74 -7.71 4.41 0.90
C VAL A 74 -7.76 5.91 1.20
N ALA A 75 -6.61 6.56 1.42
CA ALA A 75 -6.55 8.00 1.64
C ALA A 75 -7.06 8.83 0.44
N ALA A 76 -6.92 8.32 -0.78
CA ALA A 76 -7.47 8.92 -2.00
C ALA A 76 -8.96 8.56 -2.26
N GLY A 77 -9.62 7.85 -1.34
CA GLY A 77 -11.02 7.41 -1.51
C GLY A 77 -11.20 6.23 -2.49
N ARG A 78 -10.11 5.61 -2.95
CA ARG A 78 -10.08 4.52 -3.93
C ARG A 78 -10.04 3.15 -3.24
N ILE A 79 -10.95 2.93 -2.30
CA ILE A 79 -10.98 1.72 -1.47
C ILE A 79 -11.22 0.42 -2.27
N ARG A 80 -11.86 0.50 -3.44
CA ARG A 80 -12.04 -0.63 -4.34
C ARG A 80 -10.72 -1.11 -4.92
N ASP A 81 -9.90 -0.18 -5.40
CA ASP A 81 -8.56 -0.48 -5.92
C ASP A 81 -7.65 -1.04 -4.80
N ALA A 82 -7.83 -0.56 -3.57
CA ALA A 82 -7.14 -1.12 -2.40
C ALA A 82 -7.55 -2.58 -2.12
N LEU A 83 -8.83 -2.92 -2.29
CA LEU A 83 -9.30 -4.30 -2.23
C LEU A 83 -8.70 -5.16 -3.34
N ASP A 84 -8.62 -4.64 -4.57
CA ASP A 84 -8.04 -5.37 -5.69
C ASP A 84 -6.56 -5.70 -5.46
N LEU A 85 -5.79 -4.77 -4.88
CA LEU A 85 -4.41 -5.04 -4.43
C LEU A 85 -4.34 -6.13 -3.37
N LEU A 86 -5.27 -6.15 -2.40
CA LEU A 86 -5.35 -7.24 -1.43
C LEU A 86 -5.64 -8.59 -2.12
N ARG A 87 -6.51 -8.62 -3.14
CA ARG A 87 -6.76 -9.83 -3.93
C ARG A 87 -5.51 -10.29 -4.66
N GLU A 88 -4.78 -9.36 -5.28
CA GLU A 88 -3.52 -9.66 -5.96
C GLU A 88 -2.49 -10.26 -4.99
N MET A 89 -2.32 -9.66 -3.82
CA MET A 89 -1.41 -10.15 -2.78
C MET A 89 -1.75 -11.60 -2.38
N LEU A 90 -3.02 -11.89 -2.11
CA LEU A 90 -3.49 -13.24 -1.79
C LEU A 90 -3.19 -14.25 -2.91
N ASN A 91 -3.42 -13.86 -4.17
CA ASN A 91 -3.23 -14.72 -5.34
C ASN A 91 -1.75 -15.02 -5.60
N GLN A 92 -0.85 -14.12 -5.23
CA GLN A 92 0.60 -14.33 -5.36
C GLN A 92 1.17 -15.28 -4.28
N GLY A 93 0.33 -15.80 -3.37
CA GLY A 93 0.77 -16.64 -2.26
C GLY A 93 1.58 -15.87 -1.20
N ALA A 94 1.69 -14.54 -1.34
CA ALA A 94 2.17 -13.67 -0.30
C ALA A 94 1.08 -13.67 0.78
N GLY A 95 1.29 -14.47 1.83
CA GLY A 95 0.31 -14.66 2.90
C GLY A 95 -0.32 -13.34 3.34
N ALA A 96 -1.63 -13.37 3.58
CA ALA A 96 -2.41 -12.20 3.95
C ALA A 96 -1.74 -11.42 5.07
N ASP A 97 -1.54 -10.13 4.85
CA ASP A 97 -0.92 -9.23 5.80
C ASP A 97 -2.01 -8.53 6.61
N SER A 98 -1.98 -8.72 7.94
CA SER A 98 -3.00 -8.18 8.84
C SER A 98 -3.12 -6.66 8.76
N LEU A 99 -2.03 -5.94 8.47
CA LEU A 99 -2.05 -4.49 8.35
C LEU A 99 -2.70 -4.02 7.05
N VAL A 100 -2.54 -4.76 5.94
CA VAL A 100 -3.26 -4.46 4.69
C VAL A 100 -4.77 -4.57 4.91
N TYR A 101 -5.23 -5.64 5.55
CA TYR A 101 -6.64 -5.77 5.94
C TYR A 101 -7.08 -4.64 6.88
N ASN A 102 -6.26 -4.32 7.89
CA ASN A 102 -6.59 -3.27 8.86
C ASN A 102 -6.82 -1.92 8.19
N ILE A 103 -5.96 -1.55 7.23
CA ILE A 103 -6.10 -0.29 6.48
C ILE A 103 -7.43 -0.25 5.70
N ILE A 104 -7.84 -1.37 5.10
CA ILE A 104 -9.10 -1.44 4.36
C ILE A 104 -10.31 -1.41 5.30
N ILE A 105 -10.23 -2.10 6.44
CA ILE A 105 -11.28 -2.11 7.46
C ILE A 105 -11.48 -0.71 8.02
N ASP A 106 -10.40 -0.05 8.43
CA ASP A 106 -10.39 1.35 8.87
C ASP A 106 -11.00 2.26 7.79
N GLY A 107 -10.61 2.08 6.53
CA GLY A 107 -11.19 2.81 5.40
C GLY A 107 -12.70 2.64 5.28
N TYR A 108 -13.25 1.44 5.51
CA TYR A 108 -14.70 1.21 5.49
C TYR A 108 -15.42 1.76 6.71
N ILE A 109 -14.81 1.71 7.89
CA ILE A 109 -15.33 2.33 9.12
C ILE A 109 -15.44 3.85 8.93
N ASN A 110 -14.40 4.48 8.38
CA ASN A 110 -14.40 5.92 8.07
C ASN A 110 -15.45 6.33 7.03
N LEU A 111 -15.97 5.37 6.25
CA LEU A 111 -17.08 5.56 5.31
C LEU A 111 -18.45 5.17 5.89
N ASP A 112 -18.53 4.91 7.20
CA ASP A 112 -19.70 4.40 7.92
C ASP A 112 -20.28 3.08 7.33
N ASN A 113 -19.42 2.30 6.66
CA ASN A 113 -19.80 1.06 6.02
C ASN A 113 -19.37 -0.16 6.85
N TRP A 114 -19.99 -0.27 8.02
CA TRP A 114 -19.73 -1.35 8.99
C TRP A 114 -19.95 -2.74 8.41
N GLY A 115 -20.96 -2.91 7.55
CA GLY A 115 -21.23 -4.19 6.89
C GLY A 115 -20.01 -4.70 6.12
N ARG A 116 -19.39 -3.84 5.31
CA ARG A 116 -18.16 -4.17 4.59
C ARG A 116 -16.97 -4.35 5.52
N ALA A 117 -16.83 -3.50 6.54
CA ALA A 117 -15.77 -3.66 7.54
C ALA A 117 -15.80 -5.07 8.19
N PHE A 118 -16.98 -5.55 8.59
CA PHE A 118 -17.16 -6.90 9.15
C PHE A 118 -16.95 -8.01 8.13
N GLU A 119 -17.36 -7.84 6.87
CA GLU A 119 -17.05 -8.81 5.79
C GLU A 119 -15.55 -9.01 5.65
N ILE A 120 -14.78 -7.91 5.59
CA ILE A 120 -13.33 -7.95 5.43
C ILE A 120 -12.63 -8.50 6.69
N PHE A 121 -13.15 -8.19 7.89
CA PHE A 121 -12.69 -8.80 9.14
C PHE A 121 -12.89 -10.33 9.17
N ASN A 122 -14.07 -10.79 8.77
CA ASN A 122 -14.36 -12.22 8.68
C ASN A 122 -13.48 -12.94 7.64
N GLU A 123 -13.06 -12.24 6.59
CA GLU A 123 -12.10 -12.77 5.65
C GLU A 123 -10.70 -12.87 6.27
N LEU A 124 -10.24 -11.82 6.96
CA LEU A 124 -8.96 -11.81 7.66
C LEU A 124 -8.82 -13.01 8.60
N THR A 125 -9.84 -13.30 9.41
CA THR A 125 -9.78 -14.42 10.37
C THR A 125 -9.67 -15.79 9.70
N LYS A 126 -10.05 -15.92 8.42
CA LYS A 126 -9.98 -17.17 7.65
C LYS A 126 -8.72 -17.29 6.81
N LYS A 127 -8.20 -16.18 6.30
CA LYS A 127 -7.12 -16.17 5.29
C LYS A 127 -5.77 -15.66 5.81
N CYS A 128 -5.76 -14.93 6.91
CA CYS A 128 -4.53 -14.39 7.49
C CYS A 128 -3.76 -15.49 8.23
N LEU A 129 -2.48 -15.66 7.90
CA LEU A 129 -1.63 -16.67 8.54
C LEU A 129 -1.26 -16.29 9.98
N VAL A 130 -1.10 -14.99 10.23
CA VAL A 130 -0.77 -14.43 11.54
C VAL A 130 -1.71 -13.25 11.80
N TYR A 131 -2.53 -13.36 12.83
CA TYR A 131 -3.43 -12.30 13.28
C TYR A 131 -3.06 -11.90 14.71
N ASP A 132 -2.67 -10.64 14.90
CA ASP A 132 -2.17 -10.08 16.15
C ASP A 132 -3.22 -9.28 16.93
N GLY A 133 -4.46 -9.23 16.44
CA GLY A 133 -5.57 -8.58 17.13
C GLY A 133 -5.70 -7.08 16.89
N VAL A 134 -4.79 -6.43 16.15
CA VAL A 134 -4.79 -4.98 15.89
C VAL A 134 -6.13 -4.48 15.36
N VAL A 135 -6.80 -5.29 14.53
CA VAL A 135 -8.08 -4.94 13.93
C VAL A 135 -9.20 -4.73 14.96
N HIS A 136 -9.15 -5.40 16.13
CA HIS A 136 -10.14 -5.15 17.19
C HIS A 136 -10.04 -3.73 17.73
N THR A 137 -8.82 -3.20 17.89
CA THR A 137 -8.61 -1.82 18.34
C THR A 137 -9.23 -0.85 17.34
N THR A 138 -9.03 -1.09 16.03
CA THR A 138 -9.64 -0.28 14.96
C THR A 138 -11.18 -0.26 15.04
N PHE A 139 -11.82 -1.40 15.31
CA PHE A 139 -13.28 -1.44 15.52
C PHE A 139 -13.72 -0.70 16.78
N ILE A 140 -12.95 -0.76 17.87
CA ILE A 140 -13.24 -0.06 19.12
C ILE A 140 -13.09 1.45 18.93
N GLU A 141 -12.06 1.90 18.22
CA GLU A 141 -11.81 3.32 17.93
C GLU A 141 -12.85 3.92 16.97
N GLY A 142 -13.44 3.11 16.09
CA GLY A 142 -14.46 3.55 15.16
C GLY A 142 -15.85 3.76 15.76
N TYR A 143 -16.14 3.23 16.95
CA TYR A 143 -17.47 3.24 17.59
C TYR A 143 -17.63 4.42 18.56
#